data_AF-A0A8C2SJ14-F1
#
_entry.id   AF-A0A8C2SJ14-F1
#
_cell.length_a   1.000
_cell.length_b   1.000
_cell.length_c   1.000
_cell.angle_alpha   90.00
_cell.angle_beta   90.00
_cell.angle_gamma   90.00
#
_symmetry.space_group_name_H-M   'P 1'
#
loop_
_entity.id
_entity.type
_entity.pdbx_description
1 polymer ?
#
loop_
_entity_poly.entity_id
_entity_poly.type
_entity_poly.pdbx_seq_one_letter_code
_entity_poly.pdbx_strand_id
1 'polypeptide(L)'
;MSVSYSMGKSASFFSDPSPLVLRAVPSGGSADEKPPQGGLCCVEIHTLPSLPSVGSQSRELGYLGTCLICCCHMCLLCYQEAENLVATVVPTHLAAAVPEVAVYLKESVGNSTRIDYGTGHEAAFAAFLCCLCKIGVLRVDDQIAIVFKVFNRYLEVMRKLQKTYRMEPAGSQGVWGLDDFQFLPFIWGSSQLIDHPYLEPRHFVDEKAVNENHKDYMFLECILFITEMKTGPFAEHSNQLWNISAVPSWSKVNQGLIRMYKAECLEKFPVIQHFKFGSLLPIHPVTSSC
;
A
#
# COMPACT_ATOMS: atom_id res chain seq x y z
N MET A 1 3.75 51.37 15.05
CA MET A 1 3.15 50.26 15.80
C MET A 1 3.62 48.96 15.18
N SER A 2 4.74 48.44 15.66
CA SER A 2 5.30 47.14 15.32
C SER A 2 4.90 46.16 16.40
N VAL A 3 4.07 45.17 16.06
CA VAL A 3 3.67 44.11 16.99
C VAL A 3 4.66 42.95 16.82
N SER A 4 5.57 42.83 17.79
CA SER A 4 6.45 41.68 17.93
C SER A 4 5.67 40.50 18.51
N TYR A 5 5.59 39.38 17.80
CA TYR A 5 5.13 38.12 18.38
C TYR A 5 6.32 37.39 19.02
N SER A 6 6.25 37.24 20.34
CA SER A 6 7.15 36.42 21.15
C SER A 6 6.89 34.94 20.87
N MET A 7 7.89 34.21 20.35
CA MET A 7 7.87 32.75 20.33
C MET A 7 8.08 32.23 21.77
N GLY A 8 6.98 31.96 22.45
CA GLY A 8 6.96 31.27 23.73
C GLY A 8 7.35 29.80 23.56
N LYS A 9 8.29 29.34 24.39
CA LYS A 9 8.72 27.96 24.53
C LYS A 9 7.52 27.05 24.83
N SER A 10 7.23 26.09 23.97
CA SER A 10 6.41 24.91 24.26
C SER A 10 6.93 23.73 23.43
N ALA A 11 8.16 23.32 23.73
CA ALA A 11 8.81 22.14 23.18
C ALA A 11 8.97 21.12 24.31
N SER A 12 7.89 20.45 24.74
CA SER A 12 7.99 19.35 25.72
C SER A 12 6.72 18.49 25.88
N PHE A 13 5.97 18.18 24.80
CA PHE A 13 4.77 17.33 24.92
C PHE A 13 4.57 16.23 23.85
N PHE A 14 5.56 15.98 22.98
CA PHE A 14 5.53 14.84 22.06
C PHE A 14 6.72 13.93 22.35
N SER A 15 6.57 13.06 23.34
CA SER A 15 7.44 11.89 23.52
C SER A 15 6.73 10.67 22.94
N ASP A 16 7.41 10.04 21.97
CA ASP A 16 7.11 8.82 21.19
C ASP A 16 6.26 8.93 19.91
N PRO A 17 6.91 9.25 18.77
CA PRO A 17 6.45 8.82 17.46
C PRO A 17 6.90 7.36 17.21
N SER A 18 5.96 6.41 17.17
CA SER A 18 6.30 5.01 16.85
C SER A 18 6.39 4.81 15.31
N PRO A 19 7.54 4.39 14.75
CA PRO A 19 7.74 4.24 13.30
C PRO A 19 7.11 2.96 12.73
N LEU A 20 6.89 2.98 11.40
CA LEU A 20 6.64 1.77 10.60
C LEU A 20 7.90 0.91 10.64
N VAL A 21 7.83 -0.34 11.09
CA VAL A 21 9.04 -1.18 11.23
C VAL A 21 9.05 -2.19 10.09
N LEU A 22 10.04 -2.09 9.19
CA LEU A 22 10.43 -3.15 8.27
C LEU A 22 11.45 -4.04 8.99
N ARG A 23 11.14 -5.32 9.17
CA ARG A 23 12.10 -6.31 9.69
C ARG A 23 12.29 -7.44 8.69
N ALA A 24 13.54 -7.78 8.44
CA ALA A 24 13.92 -9.07 7.88
C ALA A 24 13.74 -10.15 8.97
N VAL A 25 12.82 -11.09 8.76
CA VAL A 25 12.65 -12.26 9.63
C VAL A 25 13.06 -13.53 8.89
N PRO A 26 13.94 -14.38 9.45
CA PRO A 26 14.26 -15.66 8.84
C PRO A 26 13.02 -16.57 8.83
N SER A 27 12.79 -17.30 7.74
CA SER A 27 11.73 -18.30 7.68
C SER A 27 11.98 -19.42 8.69
N GLY A 28 11.26 -19.39 9.82
CA GLY A 28 11.13 -20.53 10.73
C GLY A 28 11.90 -20.47 12.05
N GLY A 29 11.95 -19.33 12.74
CA GLY A 29 12.49 -19.24 14.10
C GLY A 29 11.96 -18.05 14.89
N SER A 30 11.86 -18.18 16.21
CA SER A 30 11.47 -17.11 17.14
C SER A 30 12.41 -15.89 17.06
N ALA A 31 11.91 -14.73 17.50
CA ALA A 31 12.51 -13.38 17.39
C ALA A 31 13.95 -13.17 17.94
N ASP A 32 14.61 -14.22 18.44
CA ASP A 32 15.95 -14.18 19.06
C ASP A 32 17.06 -14.94 18.30
N GLU A 33 16.79 -15.53 17.13
CA GLU A 33 17.83 -16.21 16.33
C GLU A 33 18.42 -15.32 15.23
N LYS A 34 19.78 -15.25 15.18
CA LYS A 34 20.52 -14.63 14.07
C LYS A 34 20.11 -15.29 12.74
N PRO A 35 19.82 -14.52 11.67
CA PRO A 35 19.49 -15.11 10.38
C PRO A 35 20.71 -15.91 9.87
N PRO A 36 20.52 -17.17 9.43
CA PRO A 36 21.59 -17.93 8.81
C PRO A 36 21.99 -17.24 7.50
N GLN A 37 23.28 -17.30 7.17
CA GLN A 37 23.79 -16.89 5.87
C GLN A 37 23.11 -17.74 4.78
N GLY A 38 21.98 -17.25 4.24
CA GLY A 38 21.21 -17.92 3.18
C GLY A 38 19.74 -18.24 3.44
N GLY A 39 19.14 -17.85 4.58
CA GLY A 39 17.70 -18.08 4.86
C GLY A 39 16.75 -17.09 4.17
N LEU A 40 15.47 -17.48 3.95
CA LEU A 40 14.44 -16.59 3.37
C LEU A 40 14.34 -15.31 4.19
N CYS A 41 14.30 -14.17 3.52
CA CYS A 41 14.18 -12.86 4.13
C CYS A 41 12.71 -12.41 4.02
N CYS A 42 11.89 -12.69 5.03
CA CYS A 42 10.53 -12.15 5.06
C CYS A 42 10.59 -10.68 5.48
N VAL A 43 10.11 -9.77 4.63
CA VAL A 43 9.91 -8.35 5.00
C VAL A 43 8.61 -8.23 5.78
N GLU A 44 8.68 -8.16 7.10
CA GLU A 44 7.50 -7.90 7.92
C GLU A 44 7.28 -6.40 8.08
N ILE A 45 6.08 -5.94 7.75
CA ILE A 45 5.62 -4.57 8.02
C ILE A 45 4.89 -4.58 9.36
N HIS A 46 5.54 -4.12 10.41
CA HIS A 46 4.89 -3.95 11.71
C HIS A 46 4.38 -2.51 11.87
N THR A 47 3.11 -2.39 12.25
CA THR A 47 2.60 -1.19 12.91
C THR A 47 2.62 -1.46 14.42
N LEU A 48 3.40 -0.69 15.18
CA LEU A 48 3.39 -0.78 16.65
C LEU A 48 2.09 -0.17 17.22
N PRO A 49 1.69 -0.55 18.45
CA PRO A 49 0.37 -0.26 18.98
C PRO A 49 0.22 1.23 19.35
N SER A 50 -1.03 1.70 19.22
CA SER A 50 -1.53 3.06 19.49
C SER A 50 -0.94 4.20 18.66
N LEU A 51 -1.63 4.54 17.56
CA LEU A 51 -1.80 5.96 17.25
C LEU A 51 -2.50 6.59 18.45
N PRO A 52 -2.02 7.71 19.02
CA PRO A 52 -2.66 8.30 20.18
C PRO A 52 -4.12 8.57 19.86
N SER A 53 -5.03 8.09 20.70
CA SER A 53 -6.42 8.53 20.70
C SER A 53 -6.40 10.05 20.80
N VAL A 54 -6.98 10.74 19.83
CA VAL A 54 -7.05 12.21 19.81
C VAL A 54 -7.67 12.67 21.14
N GLY A 55 -6.81 13.14 22.04
CA GLY A 55 -7.21 13.64 23.35
C GLY A 55 -8.15 14.84 23.19
N SER A 56 -9.12 14.91 24.09
CA SER A 56 -10.24 15.86 24.14
C SER A 56 -9.86 17.35 24.28
N GLN A 57 -8.59 17.73 24.11
CA GLN A 57 -8.12 19.12 24.13
C GLN A 57 -7.88 19.74 22.75
N SER A 58 -8.18 19.04 21.66
CA SER A 58 -8.09 19.55 20.28
C SER A 58 -9.27 20.47 19.90
N ARG A 59 -9.64 21.45 20.72
CA ARG A 59 -10.79 22.34 20.45
C ARG A 59 -10.44 23.63 19.70
N GLU A 60 -9.16 23.96 19.50
CA GLU A 60 -8.74 25.18 18.77
C GLU A 60 -8.26 24.94 17.33
N LEU A 61 -7.87 23.72 16.97
CA LEU A 61 -7.61 23.30 15.59
C LEU A 61 -8.69 22.29 15.23
N GLY A 62 -9.57 22.61 14.28
CA GLY A 62 -10.65 21.71 13.86
C GLY A 62 -10.13 20.31 13.50
N TYR A 63 -11.01 19.31 13.52
CA TYR A 63 -10.69 17.89 13.29
C TYR A 63 -9.83 17.62 12.03
N LEU A 64 -10.02 18.41 10.97
CA LEU A 64 -9.17 18.39 9.76
C LEU A 64 -7.72 18.83 10.03
N GLY A 65 -7.52 19.86 10.86
CA GLY A 65 -6.20 20.36 11.24
C GLY A 65 -5.39 19.33 12.04
N THR A 66 -6.04 18.56 12.90
CA THR A 66 -5.40 17.46 13.64
C THR A 66 -5.01 16.29 12.70
N CYS A 67 -5.85 15.96 11.71
CA CYS A 67 -5.51 14.96 10.68
C CYS A 67 -4.33 15.42 9.80
N LEU A 68 -4.32 16.69 9.38
CA LEU A 68 -3.23 17.28 8.61
C LEU A 68 -1.88 17.18 9.32
N ILE A 69 -1.83 17.58 10.59
CA ILE A 69 -0.58 17.61 11.36
C ILE A 69 -0.03 16.19 11.56
N CYS A 70 -0.89 15.22 11.84
CA CYS A 70 -0.47 13.84 12.10
C CYS A 70 -0.10 13.08 10.82
N CYS A 71 -0.79 13.33 9.69
CA CYS A 71 -0.42 12.79 8.37
C CYS A 71 0.91 13.37 7.87
N CYS A 72 1.11 14.68 8.01
CA CYS A 72 2.39 15.32 7.71
C CYS A 72 3.51 14.78 8.60
N HIS A 73 3.27 14.53 9.89
CA HIS A 73 4.27 13.98 10.80
C HIS A 73 4.64 12.52 10.47
N MET A 74 3.65 11.67 10.19
CA MET A 74 3.89 10.28 9.74
C MET A 74 4.65 10.23 8.42
N CYS A 75 4.29 11.09 7.46
CA CYS A 75 4.98 11.15 6.18
C CYS A 75 6.40 11.72 6.35
N LEU A 76 6.60 12.73 7.20
CA LEU A 76 7.92 13.29 7.49
C LEU A 76 8.85 12.28 8.18
N LEU A 77 8.33 11.50 9.13
CA LEU A 77 9.06 10.40 9.76
C LEU A 77 9.39 9.30 8.74
N CYS A 78 8.45 8.94 7.88
CA CYS A 78 8.71 8.00 6.79
C CYS A 78 9.81 8.53 5.85
N TYR A 79 9.79 9.83 5.50
CA TYR A 79 10.82 10.44 4.65
C TYR A 79 12.21 10.48 5.30
N GLN A 80 12.29 10.71 6.61
CA GLN A 80 13.56 10.76 7.35
C GLN A 80 14.11 9.36 7.68
N GLU A 81 13.24 8.39 7.95
CA GLU A 81 13.62 7.03 8.36
C GLU A 81 13.59 6.01 7.22
N ALA A 82 13.10 6.34 6.02
CA ALA A 82 12.97 5.36 4.93
C ALA A 82 14.28 4.65 4.59
N GLU A 83 15.41 5.36 4.59
CA GLU A 83 16.71 4.72 4.35
C GLU A 83 17.09 3.77 5.48
N ASN A 84 16.84 4.13 6.74
CA ASN A 84 17.06 3.26 7.88
C ASN A 84 16.17 2.01 7.82
N LEU A 85 14.90 2.17 7.47
CA LEU A 85 13.94 1.07 7.31
C LEU A 85 14.30 0.14 6.15
N VAL A 86 14.85 0.67 5.07
CA VAL A 86 15.33 -0.16 3.96
C VAL A 86 16.65 -0.84 4.33
N ALA A 87 17.53 -0.18 5.08
CA ALA A 87 18.78 -0.74 5.55
C ALA A 87 18.61 -1.92 6.53
N THR A 88 17.46 -2.05 7.22
CA THR A 88 17.18 -3.26 8.03
C THR A 88 16.89 -4.50 7.18
N VAL A 89 16.48 -4.30 5.92
CA VAL A 89 16.10 -5.36 4.98
C VAL A 89 17.25 -5.65 3.99
N VAL A 90 17.97 -4.62 3.57
CA VAL A 90 19.07 -4.72 2.60
C VAL A 90 20.37 -5.14 3.31
N PRO A 91 21.01 -6.25 2.92
CA PRO A 91 22.30 -6.66 3.47
C PRO A 91 23.38 -5.59 3.31
N THR A 92 24.34 -5.55 4.23
CA THR A 92 25.42 -4.54 4.26
C THR A 92 26.24 -4.45 2.97
N HIS A 93 26.45 -5.57 2.27
CA HIS A 93 27.17 -5.60 0.99
C HIS A 93 26.40 -4.93 -0.17
N LEU A 94 25.10 -4.69 -0.01
CA LEU A 94 24.22 -3.99 -0.95
C LEU A 94 23.78 -2.62 -0.44
N ALA A 95 24.43 -2.07 0.60
CA ALA A 95 24.05 -0.81 1.23
C ALA A 95 23.99 0.37 0.23
N ALA A 96 24.78 0.33 -0.85
CA ALA A 96 24.75 1.35 -1.91
C ALA A 96 23.39 1.45 -2.63
N ALA A 97 22.57 0.39 -2.61
CA ALA A 97 21.23 0.39 -3.22
C ALA A 97 20.18 1.05 -2.32
N VAL A 98 20.45 1.21 -1.01
CA VAL A 98 19.47 1.72 -0.02
C VAL A 98 18.87 3.07 -0.41
N PRO A 99 19.65 4.10 -0.81
CA PRO A 99 19.08 5.41 -1.14
C PRO A 99 18.09 5.35 -2.30
N GLU A 100 18.40 4.56 -3.33
CA GLU A 100 17.51 4.40 -4.50
C GLU A 100 16.25 3.61 -4.12
N VAL A 101 16.40 2.49 -3.42
CA VAL A 101 15.27 1.64 -3.01
C VAL A 101 14.31 2.40 -2.08
N ALA A 102 14.85 3.21 -1.16
CA ALA A 102 14.08 4.03 -0.23
C ALA A 102 13.22 5.10 -0.92
N VAL A 103 13.57 5.56 -2.13
CA VAL A 103 12.72 6.49 -2.90
C VAL A 103 11.37 5.85 -3.20
N TYR A 104 11.34 4.61 -3.68
CA TYR A 104 10.09 3.92 -4.00
C TYR A 104 9.22 3.70 -2.76
N LEU A 105 9.84 3.39 -1.61
CA LEU A 105 9.13 3.28 -0.33
C LEU A 105 8.49 4.62 0.07
N LYS A 106 9.22 5.73 -0.03
CA LYS A 106 8.70 7.07 0.28
C LYS A 106 7.51 7.46 -0.59
N GLU A 107 7.56 7.13 -1.87
CA GLU A 107 6.47 7.42 -2.82
C GLU A 107 5.29 6.43 -2.72
N SER A 108 5.35 5.41 -1.85
CA SER A 108 4.36 4.33 -1.79
C SER A 108 3.18 4.54 -0.82
N VAL A 109 3.19 5.61 -0.03
CA VAL A 109 2.27 5.80 1.10
C VAL A 109 1.31 7.00 0.96
N GLY A 110 1.24 7.60 -0.23
CA GLY A 110 0.40 8.77 -0.51
C GLY A 110 1.19 10.08 -0.59
N ASN A 111 0.49 11.19 -0.81
CA ASN A 111 1.07 12.52 -0.85
C ASN A 111 0.77 13.31 0.44
N SER A 112 1.80 13.83 1.11
CA SER A 112 1.62 14.58 2.35
C SER A 112 0.90 15.93 2.17
N THR A 113 1.11 16.60 1.03
CA THR A 113 0.57 17.94 0.79
C THR A 113 -0.89 17.89 0.38
N ARG A 114 -1.25 16.92 -0.48
CA ARG A 114 -2.63 16.72 -0.95
C ARG A 114 -3.44 15.81 -0.04
N ILE A 115 -2.78 15.02 0.81
CA ILE A 115 -3.41 14.04 1.71
C ILE A 115 -4.24 13.05 0.88
N ASP A 116 -3.64 12.60 -0.22
CA ASP A 116 -4.28 11.67 -1.15
C ASP A 116 -3.44 10.40 -1.30
N TYR A 117 -4.12 9.34 -1.70
CA TYR A 117 -3.51 8.05 -2.04
C TYR A 117 -4.24 7.46 -3.25
N GLY A 118 -3.54 6.70 -4.08
CA GLY A 118 -4.13 6.05 -5.24
C GLY A 118 -3.19 5.03 -5.86
N THR A 119 -3.58 4.52 -7.02
CA THR A 119 -2.91 3.39 -7.70
C THR A 119 -1.47 3.69 -8.13
N GLY A 120 -1.10 4.97 -8.30
CA GLY A 120 0.30 5.37 -8.52
C GLY A 120 1.21 5.11 -7.31
N HIS A 121 0.70 5.32 -6.09
CA HIS A 121 1.42 5.01 -4.85
C HIS A 121 1.50 3.50 -4.62
N GLU A 122 0.42 2.78 -4.91
CA GLU A 122 0.40 1.31 -4.92
C GLU A 122 1.46 0.76 -5.90
N ALA A 123 1.56 1.33 -7.10
CA ALA A 123 2.56 0.96 -8.09
C ALA A 123 4.00 1.26 -7.61
N ALA A 124 4.21 2.34 -6.85
CA ALA A 124 5.50 2.62 -6.22
C ALA A 124 5.86 1.57 -5.16
N PHE A 125 4.89 1.02 -4.42
CA PHE A 125 5.14 -0.09 -3.50
C PHE A 125 5.54 -1.38 -4.25
N ALA A 126 4.85 -1.68 -5.35
CA ALA A 126 5.23 -2.81 -6.21
C ALA A 126 6.62 -2.61 -6.84
N ALA A 127 6.97 -1.37 -7.21
CA ALA A 127 8.30 -1.01 -7.67
C ALA A 127 9.37 -1.20 -6.58
N PHE A 128 9.08 -0.83 -5.33
CA PHE A 128 9.94 -1.10 -4.17
C PHE A 128 10.24 -2.60 -4.02
N LEU A 129 9.19 -3.45 -4.06
CA LEU A 129 9.35 -4.92 -4.01
C LEU A 129 10.14 -5.45 -5.21
N CYS A 130 9.86 -4.93 -6.41
CA CYS A 130 10.59 -5.28 -7.63
C CYS A 130 12.09 -4.94 -7.52
N CYS A 131 12.43 -3.77 -6.96
CA CYS A 131 13.81 -3.37 -6.71
C CYS A 131 14.52 -4.35 -5.76
N LEU A 132 13.86 -4.78 -4.68
CA LEU A 132 14.40 -5.79 -3.76
C LEU A 132 14.63 -7.15 -4.45
N CYS A 133 13.75 -7.56 -5.36
CA CYS A 133 13.97 -8.75 -6.20
C CYS A 133 15.16 -8.57 -7.15
N LYS A 134 15.29 -7.40 -7.78
CA LYS A 134 16.37 -7.10 -8.73
C LYS A 134 17.76 -7.12 -8.10
N ILE A 135 17.90 -6.66 -6.86
CA ILE A 135 19.15 -6.72 -6.11
C ILE A 135 19.38 -8.06 -5.40
N GLY A 136 18.45 -9.02 -5.56
CA GLY A 136 18.58 -10.38 -5.01
C GLY A 136 18.31 -10.51 -3.51
N VAL A 137 17.70 -9.50 -2.88
CA VAL A 137 17.26 -9.57 -1.48
C VAL A 137 16.04 -10.47 -1.35
N LEU A 138 15.08 -10.31 -2.27
CA LEU A 138 13.94 -11.21 -2.43
C LEU A 138 14.21 -12.17 -3.58
N ARG A 139 13.89 -13.45 -3.37
CA ARG A 139 14.13 -14.52 -4.35
C ARG A 139 12.80 -15.01 -4.94
N VAL A 140 12.90 -15.85 -5.98
CA VAL A 140 11.74 -16.48 -6.62
C VAL A 140 10.92 -17.29 -5.60
N ASP A 141 11.59 -17.94 -4.66
CA ASP A 141 10.94 -18.72 -3.59
C ASP A 141 10.09 -17.83 -2.66
N ASP A 142 10.38 -16.52 -2.59
CA ASP A 142 9.65 -15.56 -1.75
C ASP A 142 8.38 -15.03 -2.44
N GLN A 143 8.15 -15.30 -3.73
CA GLN A 143 7.09 -14.64 -4.53
C GLN A 143 5.68 -14.76 -3.92
N ILE A 144 5.37 -15.89 -3.28
CA ILE A 144 4.08 -16.10 -2.59
C ILE A 144 4.02 -15.25 -1.31
N ALA A 145 5.10 -15.21 -0.54
CA ALA A 145 5.20 -14.41 0.69
C ALA A 145 5.17 -12.91 0.40
N ILE A 146 5.75 -12.46 -0.72
CA ILE A 146 5.67 -11.08 -1.19
C ILE A 146 4.21 -10.63 -1.29
N VAL A 147 3.33 -11.44 -1.87
CA VAL A 147 1.91 -11.08 -2.02
C VAL A 147 1.13 -11.31 -0.73
N PHE A 148 1.17 -12.52 -0.16
CA PHE A 148 0.26 -12.89 0.93
C PHE A 148 0.71 -12.47 2.33
N LYS A 149 1.98 -12.09 2.50
CA LYS A 149 2.47 -11.51 3.77
C LYS A 149 2.78 -10.04 3.61
N VAL A 150 3.72 -9.69 2.74
CA VAL A 150 4.25 -8.32 2.66
C VAL A 150 3.19 -7.37 2.11
N PHE A 151 2.65 -7.68 0.93
CA PHE A 151 1.65 -6.83 0.28
C PHE A 151 0.32 -6.84 1.02
N ASN A 152 -0.13 -7.99 1.53
CA ASN A 152 -1.33 -8.05 2.36
C ASN A 152 -1.22 -7.12 3.59
N ARG A 153 -0.07 -7.16 4.29
CA ARG A 153 0.17 -6.28 5.42
C ARG A 153 0.29 -4.82 5.02
N TYR A 154 0.87 -4.52 3.86
CA TYR A 154 0.87 -3.17 3.29
C TYR A 154 -0.56 -2.64 3.09
N LEU A 155 -1.47 -3.44 2.53
CA LEU A 155 -2.87 -3.05 2.36
C LEU A 155 -3.56 -2.74 3.68
N GLU A 156 -3.32 -3.54 4.73
CA GLU A 156 -3.85 -3.27 6.07
C GLU A 156 -3.39 -1.90 6.61
N VAL A 157 -2.11 -1.57 6.42
CA VAL A 157 -1.58 -0.25 6.79
C VAL A 157 -2.23 0.86 5.96
N MET A 158 -2.32 0.69 4.63
CA MET A 158 -2.91 1.71 3.76
C MET A 158 -4.40 1.95 4.09
N ARG A 159 -5.17 0.89 4.34
CA ARG A 159 -6.57 1.00 4.79
C ARG A 159 -6.70 1.76 6.11
N LYS A 160 -5.78 1.52 7.05
CA LYS A 160 -5.73 2.25 8.32
C LYS A 160 -5.42 3.72 8.10
N LEU A 161 -4.46 4.06 7.23
CA LEU A 161 -4.13 5.44 6.88
C LEU A 161 -5.31 6.15 6.20
N GLN A 162 -5.93 5.52 5.21
CA GLN A 162 -7.10 6.01 4.50
C GLN A 162 -8.25 6.35 5.46
N LYS A 163 -8.60 5.43 6.37
CA LYS A 163 -9.63 5.63 7.39
C LYS A 163 -9.25 6.72 8.40
N THR A 164 -8.02 6.68 8.93
CA THR A 164 -7.59 7.56 10.02
C THR A 164 -7.43 9.01 9.57
N TYR A 165 -6.83 9.21 8.40
CA TYR A 165 -6.52 10.54 7.86
C TYR A 165 -7.55 11.04 6.84
N ARG A 166 -8.57 10.23 6.53
CA ARG A 166 -9.60 10.54 5.52
C ARG A 166 -8.97 10.94 4.19
N MET A 167 -8.02 10.11 3.74
CA MET A 167 -7.25 10.40 2.54
C MET A 167 -8.17 10.49 1.33
N GLU A 168 -7.92 11.49 0.48
CA GLU A 168 -8.66 11.64 -0.77
C GLU A 168 -8.17 10.61 -1.80
N PRO A 169 -9.07 10.08 -2.65
CA PRO A 169 -8.67 9.24 -3.78
C PRO A 169 -7.86 10.01 -4.83
N ALA A 170 -6.58 9.67 -4.99
CA ALA A 170 -5.68 10.31 -5.95
C ALA A 170 -5.93 9.76 -7.36
N GLY A 171 -6.34 10.63 -8.29
CA GLY A 171 -6.57 10.24 -9.68
C GLY A 171 -7.79 9.33 -9.91
N SER A 172 -8.69 9.23 -8.92
CA SER A 172 -9.94 8.47 -9.02
C SER A 172 -10.84 9.04 -10.12
N GLN A 173 -11.44 8.15 -10.92
CA GLN A 173 -12.47 8.49 -11.89
C GLN A 173 -13.90 8.39 -11.30
N GLY A 174 -14.01 8.31 -9.96
CA GLY A 174 -15.27 8.04 -9.28
C GLY A 174 -15.87 6.71 -9.72
N VAL A 175 -17.12 6.73 -10.18
CA VAL A 175 -17.88 5.55 -10.63
C VAL A 175 -17.25 4.82 -11.82
N TRP A 176 -16.32 5.45 -12.54
CA TRP A 176 -15.60 4.86 -13.68
C TRP A 176 -14.28 4.18 -13.28
N GLY A 177 -13.82 4.35 -12.05
CA GLY A 177 -12.66 3.64 -11.50
C GLY A 177 -13.02 2.22 -11.06
N LEU A 178 -12.01 1.34 -10.98
CA LEU A 178 -12.19 0.01 -10.39
C LEU A 178 -12.46 0.11 -8.89
N ASP A 179 -11.61 0.85 -8.19
CA ASP A 179 -11.68 1.18 -6.76
C ASP A 179 -11.09 2.58 -6.55
N ASP A 180 -11.36 3.18 -5.39
CA ASP A 180 -10.88 4.53 -5.07
C ASP A 180 -9.36 4.56 -4.85
N PHE A 181 -8.76 3.48 -4.34
CA PHE A 181 -7.38 3.48 -3.87
C PHE A 181 -6.49 2.42 -4.52
N GLN A 182 -6.98 1.20 -4.72
CA GLN A 182 -6.16 0.03 -5.04
C GLN A 182 -6.50 -0.61 -6.39
N PHE A 183 -5.55 -1.32 -6.99
CA PHE A 183 -5.79 -2.09 -8.22
C PHE A 183 -5.15 -3.48 -8.15
N LEU A 184 -3.88 -3.57 -7.78
CA LEU A 184 -3.12 -4.83 -7.69
C LEU A 184 -3.80 -5.94 -6.87
N PRO A 185 -4.45 -5.70 -5.71
CA PRO A 185 -5.10 -6.78 -4.96
C PRO A 185 -6.27 -7.40 -5.70
N PHE A 186 -6.92 -6.69 -6.64
CA PHE A 186 -7.95 -7.29 -7.48
C PHE A 186 -7.34 -8.21 -8.54
N ILE A 187 -6.16 -7.89 -9.07
CA ILE A 187 -5.42 -8.76 -9.99
C ILE A 187 -4.96 -10.02 -9.25
N TRP A 188 -4.20 -9.88 -8.18
CA TRP A 188 -3.67 -11.03 -7.45
C TRP A 188 -4.77 -11.83 -6.75
N GLY A 189 -5.77 -11.15 -6.18
CA GLY A 189 -6.92 -11.79 -5.56
C GLY A 189 -7.79 -12.56 -6.56
N SER A 190 -8.03 -12.03 -7.76
CA SER A 190 -8.74 -12.80 -8.80
C SER A 190 -7.93 -14.00 -9.28
N SER A 191 -6.59 -13.91 -9.25
CA SER A 191 -5.73 -15.06 -9.52
C SER A 191 -5.84 -16.15 -8.47
N GLN A 192 -6.06 -15.81 -7.18
CA GLN A 192 -6.28 -16.79 -6.12
C GLN A 192 -7.56 -17.63 -6.33
N LEU A 193 -8.55 -17.04 -7.00
CA LEU A 193 -9.88 -17.62 -7.18
C LEU A 193 -10.05 -18.36 -8.51
N ILE A 194 -8.99 -18.46 -9.33
CA ILE A 194 -9.01 -19.26 -10.56
C ILE A 194 -9.25 -20.73 -10.19
N ASP A 195 -10.17 -21.37 -10.93
CA ASP A 195 -10.60 -22.76 -10.74
C ASP A 195 -11.15 -23.08 -9.34
N HIS A 196 -11.60 -22.05 -8.61
CA HIS A 196 -12.23 -22.24 -7.31
C HIS A 196 -13.54 -23.04 -7.43
N PRO A 197 -13.77 -24.07 -6.58
CA PRO A 197 -14.88 -25.02 -6.77
C PRO A 197 -16.29 -24.45 -6.55
N TYR A 198 -16.42 -23.36 -5.78
CA TYR A 198 -17.72 -22.81 -5.39
C TYR A 198 -17.87 -21.31 -5.68
N LEU A 199 -16.92 -20.49 -5.24
CA LEU A 199 -16.89 -19.05 -5.49
C LEU A 199 -16.64 -18.74 -6.97
N GLU A 200 -17.67 -18.27 -7.66
CA GLU A 200 -17.64 -17.56 -8.94
C GLU A 200 -17.63 -16.02 -8.76
N PRO A 201 -17.27 -15.22 -9.80
CA PRO A 201 -17.28 -13.75 -9.71
C PRO A 201 -18.57 -13.12 -9.21
N ARG A 202 -19.74 -13.67 -9.57
CA ARG A 202 -21.03 -13.15 -9.08
C ARG A 202 -21.20 -13.15 -7.56
N HIS A 203 -20.40 -13.93 -6.82
CA HIS A 203 -20.51 -14.03 -5.37
C HIS A 203 -19.81 -12.89 -4.64
N PHE A 204 -18.88 -12.15 -5.26
CA PHE A 204 -18.21 -11.09 -4.52
C PHE A 204 -19.12 -9.90 -4.22
N VAL A 205 -20.28 -9.79 -4.88
CA VAL A 205 -21.31 -8.78 -4.55
C VAL A 205 -22.34 -9.28 -3.52
N ASP A 206 -22.25 -10.55 -3.11
CA ASP A 206 -23.03 -11.11 -2.01
C ASP A 206 -22.28 -10.92 -0.69
N GLU A 207 -22.80 -10.05 0.17
CA GLU A 207 -22.21 -9.74 1.48
C GLU A 207 -21.99 -10.98 2.34
N LYS A 208 -22.86 -11.99 2.25
CA LYS A 208 -22.70 -13.21 3.05
C LYS A 208 -21.48 -14.00 2.57
N ALA A 209 -21.35 -14.19 1.26
CA ALA A 209 -20.20 -14.89 0.67
C ALA A 209 -18.89 -14.16 0.97
N VAL A 210 -18.88 -12.83 0.93
CA VAL A 210 -17.71 -12.01 1.32
C VAL A 210 -17.37 -12.23 2.80
N ASN A 211 -18.33 -12.06 3.71
CA ASN A 211 -18.09 -12.19 5.15
C ASN A 211 -17.62 -13.59 5.57
N GLU A 212 -18.01 -14.64 4.85
CA GLU A 212 -17.59 -16.01 5.14
C GLU A 212 -16.16 -16.32 4.62
N ASN A 213 -15.69 -15.65 3.56
CA ASN A 213 -14.49 -16.05 2.82
C ASN A 213 -13.39 -14.96 2.72
N HIS A 214 -13.63 -13.74 3.20
CA HIS A 214 -12.70 -12.61 3.01
C HIS A 214 -11.30 -12.84 3.58
N LYS A 215 -11.18 -13.60 4.67
CA LYS A 215 -9.91 -13.88 5.34
C LYS A 215 -8.93 -14.69 4.48
N ASP A 216 -9.46 -15.48 3.55
CA ASP A 216 -8.64 -16.36 2.70
C ASP A 216 -8.32 -15.73 1.35
N TYR A 217 -9.12 -14.75 0.90
CA TYR A 217 -9.04 -14.19 -0.46
C TYR A 217 -8.90 -12.67 -0.45
N MET A 218 -7.75 -12.18 -0.93
CA MET A 218 -7.41 -10.76 -1.00
C MET A 218 -8.44 -9.94 -1.78
N PHE A 219 -9.04 -10.53 -2.83
CA PHE A 219 -10.10 -9.89 -3.61
C PHE A 219 -11.30 -9.56 -2.72
N LEU A 220 -11.77 -10.54 -1.95
CA LEU A 220 -12.96 -10.42 -1.10
C LEU A 220 -12.71 -9.49 0.09
N GLU A 221 -11.50 -9.51 0.65
CA GLU A 221 -11.08 -8.54 1.67
C GLU A 221 -11.14 -7.09 1.15
N CYS A 222 -10.77 -6.84 -0.11
CA CYS A 222 -10.95 -5.52 -0.72
C CYS A 222 -12.43 -5.16 -0.89
N ILE A 223 -13.29 -6.10 -1.28
CA ILE A 223 -14.72 -5.85 -1.39
C ILE A 223 -15.34 -5.52 -0.03
N LEU A 224 -14.96 -6.26 1.03
CA LEU A 224 -15.40 -5.98 2.39
C LEU A 224 -15.05 -4.52 2.78
N PHE A 225 -13.81 -4.10 2.53
CA PHE A 225 -13.39 -2.73 2.81
C PHE A 225 -14.21 -1.68 2.03
N ILE A 226 -14.55 -1.93 0.76
CA ILE A 226 -15.40 -1.04 -0.03
C ILE A 226 -16.79 -0.91 0.62
N THR A 227 -17.41 -2.04 1.00
CA THR A 227 -18.74 -2.04 1.62
C THR A 227 -18.77 -1.40 3.01
N GLU A 228 -17.65 -1.38 3.73
CA GLU A 228 -17.52 -0.65 4.99
C GLU A 228 -17.38 0.87 4.79
N MET A 229 -16.77 1.29 3.67
CA MET A 229 -16.44 2.69 3.40
C MET A 229 -17.52 3.44 2.61
N LYS A 230 -18.30 2.72 1.80
CA LYS A 230 -19.32 3.29 0.91
C LYS A 230 -20.70 2.82 1.34
N THR A 231 -21.66 3.74 1.37
CA THR A 231 -23.05 3.45 1.72
C THR A 231 -23.92 3.42 0.47
N GLY A 232 -24.88 2.50 0.45
CA GLY A 232 -25.87 2.39 -0.63
C GLY A 232 -25.67 1.12 -1.46
N PRO A 233 -26.45 0.95 -2.54
CA PRO A 233 -26.34 -0.22 -3.41
C PRO A 233 -24.96 -0.32 -4.06
N PHE A 234 -24.38 -1.53 -4.06
CA PHE A 234 -23.04 -1.78 -4.63
C PHE A 234 -22.91 -1.33 -6.09
N ALA A 235 -23.97 -1.51 -6.88
CA ALA A 235 -24.04 -1.08 -8.27
C ALA A 235 -23.92 0.44 -8.46
N GLU A 236 -24.31 1.25 -7.47
CA GLU A 236 -24.28 2.72 -7.58
C GLU A 236 -22.90 3.28 -7.23
N HIS A 237 -22.26 2.75 -6.19
CA HIS A 237 -21.00 3.29 -5.69
C HIS A 237 -19.75 2.59 -6.25
N SER A 238 -19.92 1.39 -6.83
CA SER A 238 -18.85 0.53 -7.37
C SER A 238 -19.25 -0.16 -8.68
N ASN A 239 -19.81 0.62 -9.62
CA ASN A 239 -20.39 0.12 -10.86
C ASN A 239 -19.43 -0.73 -11.72
N GLN A 240 -18.14 -0.39 -11.80
CA GLN A 240 -17.16 -1.21 -12.56
C GLN A 240 -17.02 -2.60 -11.95
N LEU A 241 -16.84 -2.70 -10.63
CA LEU A 241 -16.80 -3.98 -9.92
C LEU A 241 -18.15 -4.72 -10.06
N TRP A 242 -19.27 -4.00 -9.99
CA TRP A 242 -20.59 -4.61 -10.24
C TRP A 242 -20.67 -5.28 -11.61
N ASN A 243 -20.23 -4.60 -12.67
CA ASN A 243 -20.20 -5.18 -14.02
C ASN A 243 -19.24 -6.37 -14.12
N ILE A 244 -18.09 -6.33 -13.43
CA ILE A 244 -17.12 -7.43 -13.38
C ILE A 244 -17.73 -8.68 -12.71
N SER A 245 -18.67 -8.52 -11.78
CA SER A 245 -19.34 -9.65 -11.12
C SER A 245 -20.12 -10.54 -12.10
N ALA A 246 -20.54 -9.99 -13.24
CA ALA A 246 -21.23 -10.73 -14.30
C ALA A 246 -20.29 -11.51 -15.24
N VAL A 247 -18.97 -11.38 -15.08
CA VAL A 247 -17.99 -12.14 -15.87
C VAL A 247 -18.04 -13.63 -15.47
N PRO A 248 -18.04 -14.57 -16.43
CA PRO A 248 -18.39 -15.97 -16.14
C PRO A 248 -17.30 -16.77 -15.41
N SER A 249 -16.05 -16.27 -15.30
CA SER A 249 -14.99 -16.98 -14.59
C SER A 249 -13.89 -16.06 -14.09
N TRP A 250 -13.24 -16.44 -12.98
CA TRP A 250 -12.12 -15.70 -12.40
C TRP A 250 -10.91 -15.58 -13.33
N SER A 251 -10.65 -16.58 -14.17
CA SER A 251 -9.61 -16.51 -15.20
C SER A 251 -9.86 -15.35 -16.18
N LYS A 252 -11.12 -15.16 -16.61
CA LYS A 252 -11.49 -14.02 -17.47
C LYS A 252 -11.46 -12.69 -16.72
N VAL A 253 -11.87 -12.66 -15.44
CA VAL A 253 -11.73 -11.48 -14.58
C VAL A 253 -10.27 -11.06 -14.50
N ASN A 254 -9.37 -11.98 -14.15
CA ASN A 254 -7.95 -11.71 -14.02
C ASN A 254 -7.33 -11.17 -15.32
N GLN A 255 -7.59 -11.81 -16.46
CA GLN A 255 -7.13 -11.34 -17.77
C GLN A 255 -7.66 -9.94 -18.11
N GLY A 256 -8.94 -9.67 -17.78
CA GLY A 256 -9.56 -8.36 -17.95
C GLY A 256 -8.88 -7.29 -17.09
N LEU A 257 -8.66 -7.58 -15.81
CA LEU A 257 -8.02 -6.68 -14.86
C LEU A 257 -6.56 -6.37 -15.23
N ILE A 258 -5.80 -7.34 -15.74
CA ILE A 258 -4.43 -7.09 -16.22
C ILE A 258 -4.44 -6.10 -17.40
N ARG A 259 -5.37 -6.26 -18.36
CA ARG A 259 -5.50 -5.31 -19.49
C ARG A 259 -5.94 -3.93 -19.00
N MET A 260 -6.90 -3.88 -18.09
CA MET A 260 -7.40 -2.63 -17.51
C MET A 260 -6.30 -1.91 -16.71
N TYR A 261 -5.45 -2.63 -15.97
CA TYR A 261 -4.33 -2.02 -15.23
C TYR A 261 -3.31 -1.37 -16.16
N LYS A 262 -3.00 -2.01 -17.29
CA LYS A 262 -2.14 -1.40 -18.31
C LYS A 262 -2.74 -0.08 -18.81
N ALA A 263 -4.00 -0.10 -19.26
CA ALA A 263 -4.65 1.07 -19.85
C ALA A 263 -4.95 2.20 -18.84
N GLU A 264 -5.45 1.86 -17.65
CA GLU A 264 -5.99 2.84 -16.69
C GLU A 264 -5.01 3.19 -15.56
N CYS A 265 -3.90 2.47 -15.41
CA CYS A 265 -2.84 2.82 -14.46
C CYS A 265 -1.51 3.11 -15.15
N LEU A 266 -0.93 2.15 -15.88
CA LEU A 266 0.43 2.28 -16.42
C LEU A 266 0.52 3.21 -17.64
N GLU A 267 -0.50 3.23 -18.49
CA GLU A 267 -0.61 4.08 -19.68
C GLU A 267 -1.34 5.40 -19.40
N LYS A 268 -1.79 5.60 -18.15
CA LYS A 268 -2.56 6.77 -17.73
C LYS A 268 -1.62 7.84 -17.17
N PHE A 269 -1.33 8.87 -17.97
CA PHE A 269 -0.37 9.93 -17.59
C PHE A 269 -0.65 10.55 -16.20
N PRO A 270 -1.89 10.97 -15.85
CA PRO A 270 -2.16 11.53 -14.53
C PRO A 270 -1.79 10.62 -13.35
N VAL A 271 -1.83 9.30 -13.55
CA VAL A 271 -1.51 8.29 -12.54
C VAL A 271 0.00 8.04 -12.49
N ILE A 272 0.62 7.80 -13.65
CA ILE A 272 2.01 7.31 -13.72
C ILE A 272 3.07 8.44 -13.79
N GLN A 273 2.67 9.71 -13.99
CA GLN A 273 3.60 10.85 -14.11
C GLN A 273 4.55 11.03 -12.90
N HIS A 274 4.18 10.50 -11.73
CA HIS A 274 4.99 10.58 -10.51
C HIS A 274 5.97 9.40 -10.35
N PHE A 275 5.90 8.40 -11.24
CA PHE A 275 6.78 7.24 -11.21
C PHE A 275 8.25 7.68 -11.38
N LYS A 276 9.11 7.23 -10.49
CA LYS A 276 10.54 7.57 -10.48
C LYS A 276 11.32 6.51 -11.26
N PHE A 277 12.33 6.97 -11.99
CA PHE A 277 13.26 6.11 -12.71
C PHE A 277 14.66 6.27 -12.13
N GLY A 278 15.37 5.16 -12.03
CA GLY A 278 16.71 5.08 -11.44
C GLY A 278 17.58 4.05 -12.16
N SER A 279 18.57 3.49 -11.47
CA SER A 279 19.43 2.45 -12.03
C SER A 279 18.72 1.09 -12.07
N LEU A 280 17.86 0.78 -11.08
CA LEU A 280 17.16 -0.50 -10.97
C LEU A 280 15.93 -0.57 -11.90
N LEU A 281 15.26 0.56 -12.08
CA LEU A 281 14.13 0.73 -13.01
C LEU A 281 14.48 1.87 -13.98
N PRO A 282 15.27 1.57 -15.03
CA PRO A 282 15.74 2.58 -15.97
C PRO A 282 14.64 3.01 -16.94
N ILE A 283 14.69 4.28 -17.35
CA ILE A 283 13.85 4.82 -18.43
C ILE A 283 14.38 4.43 -19.83
N HIS A 284 15.58 3.87 -19.90
CA HIS A 284 16.18 3.45 -21.16
C HIS A 284 15.36 2.34 -21.84
N PRO A 285 15.37 2.27 -23.19
CA PRO A 285 14.67 1.21 -23.92
C PRO A 285 15.06 -0.17 -23.41
N VAL A 286 14.07 -1.07 -23.31
CA VAL A 286 14.29 -2.44 -22.86
C VAL A 286 15.30 -3.14 -23.77
N THR A 287 16.37 -3.68 -23.18
CA THR A 287 17.32 -4.51 -23.91
C THR A 287 16.61 -5.80 -24.31
N SER A 288 16.36 -5.97 -25.60
CA SER A 288 15.86 -7.25 -26.12
C SER A 288 17.01 -8.25 -26.01
N SER A 289 16.98 -9.14 -25.01
CA SER A 289 17.82 -10.34 -25.02
C SER A 289 17.31 -11.24 -26.15
N CYS A 290 18.04 -11.24 -27.26
CA CYS A 290 17.89 -12.20 -28.37
C CYS A 290 18.20 -13.62 -27.90
#